data_AF-A0A2A2VPC8-F1
#
_entry.id   AF-A0A2A2VPC8-F1
#
_cell.length_a   1.000
_cell.length_b   1.000
_cell.length_c   1.000
_cell.angle_alpha   90.00
_cell.angle_beta   90.00
_cell.angle_gamma   90.00
#
_symmetry.space_group_name_H-M   'P 1'
#
loop_
_entity.id
_entity.type
_entity.pdbx_description
1 polymer ?
#
loop_
_entity_poly.entity_id
_entity_poly.type
_entity_poly.pdbx_seq_one_letter_code
_entity_poly.pdbx_strand_id
1 'polypeptide(L)'
;MHRNLILAELRSRLDRLGGGAVLAISDHDYERLFGINEVAAAKAAQFASKHHCVSIPGEDAVYFRKLNSDAYGSVGLVQDAAAMSR
;
A
#
# COMPACT_ATOMS: atom_id res chain seq x y z
N MET A 1 -21.27 -11.44 -11.06
CA MET A 1 -21.58 -10.99 -9.68
C MET A 1 -20.50 -10.01 -9.23
N HIS A 2 -20.80 -8.71 -9.19
CA HIS A 2 -19.88 -7.71 -8.65
C HIS A 2 -20.05 -7.71 -7.13
N ARG A 3 -19.22 -8.47 -6.40
CA ARG A 3 -19.21 -8.42 -4.93
C ARG A 3 -18.40 -7.19 -4.54
N ASN A 4 -19.10 -6.18 -4.05
CA ASN A 4 -18.55 -5.01 -3.39
C ASN A 4 -17.45 -5.43 -2.39
N LEU A 5 -16.18 -5.10 -2.68
CA LEU A 5 -15.08 -5.38 -1.76
C LEU A 5 -15.26 -4.54 -0.49
N ILE A 6 -15.04 -5.13 0.68
CA ILE A 6 -15.06 -4.40 1.95
C ILE A 6 -13.65 -4.32 2.54
N LEU A 7 -13.41 -3.33 3.39
CA LEU A 7 -12.08 -3.09 3.96
C LEU A 7 -11.52 -4.32 4.70
N ALA A 8 -12.38 -5.07 5.40
CA ALA A 8 -11.98 -6.29 6.11
C ALA A 8 -11.51 -7.40 5.16
N GLU A 9 -12.15 -7.53 4.00
CA GLU A 9 -11.78 -8.50 2.97
C GLU A 9 -10.46 -8.08 2.31
N LEU A 10 -10.32 -6.80 1.96
CA LEU A 10 -9.07 -6.26 1.43
C LEU A 10 -7.91 -6.50 2.39
N ARG A 11 -8.10 -6.21 3.69
CA ARG A 11 -7.12 -6.52 4.74
C ARG A 11 -6.74 -8.00 4.74
N SER A 12 -7.71 -8.90 4.77
CA SER A 12 -7.44 -10.34 4.80
C SER A 12 -6.63 -10.80 3.58
N ARG A 13 -6.90 -10.22 2.40
CA ARG A 13 -6.14 -10.50 1.18
C ARG A 13 -4.70 -10.00 1.27
N LEU A 14 -4.48 -8.77 1.73
CA LEU A 14 -3.12 -8.20 1.87
C LEU A 14 -2.26 -8.94 2.91
N ASP A 15 -2.88 -9.41 3.99
CA ASP A 15 -2.19 -10.19 5.03
C ASP A 15 -1.72 -11.56 4.51
N ARG A 16 -2.43 -12.12 3.51
CA ARG A 16 -2.12 -13.42 2.90
C ARG A 16 -1.16 -13.35 1.71
N LEU A 17 -0.81 -12.15 1.23
CA LEU A 17 0.13 -12.00 0.12
C LEU A 17 1.53 -12.44 0.53
N GLY A 18 2.15 -13.29 -0.30
CA GLY A 18 3.58 -13.57 -0.26
C GLY A 18 4.40 -12.37 -0.71
N GLY A 19 5.69 -12.33 -0.34
CA GLY A 19 6.60 -11.26 -0.75
C GLY A 19 6.62 -11.08 -2.27
N GLY A 20 6.52 -9.82 -2.72
CA GLY A 20 6.52 -9.45 -4.13
C GLY A 20 5.18 -9.65 -4.85
N ALA A 21 4.21 -10.34 -4.24
CA ALA A 21 2.89 -10.54 -4.83
C ALA A 21 2.11 -9.23 -4.95
N VAL A 22 1.20 -9.18 -5.92
CA VAL A 22 0.38 -8.00 -6.25
C VAL A 22 -1.09 -8.37 -6.16
N LEU A 23 -1.87 -7.51 -5.52
CA LEU A 23 -3.33 -7.54 -5.51
C LEU A 23 -3.86 -6.29 -6.20
N ALA A 24 -4.70 -6.46 -7.21
CA ALA A 24 -5.42 -5.35 -7.84
C ALA A 24 -6.81 -5.18 -7.22
N ILE A 25 -7.24 -3.94 -7.05
CA ILE A 25 -8.65 -3.58 -6.83
C ILE A 25 -9.08 -2.61 -7.94
N SER A 26 -10.35 -2.67 -8.32
CA SER A 26 -10.89 -1.70 -9.28
C SER A 26 -10.91 -0.30 -8.68
N ASP A 27 -10.92 0.72 -9.53
CA ASP A 27 -11.07 2.10 -9.08
C ASP A 27 -12.39 2.29 -8.33
N HIS A 28 -13.49 1.68 -8.77
CA HIS A 28 -14.76 1.74 -8.04
C HIS A 28 -14.65 1.21 -6.59
N ASP A 29 -13.96 0.09 -6.36
CA ASP A 29 -13.73 -0.41 -5.01
C ASP A 29 -12.77 0.50 -4.23
N TYR A 30 -11.75 1.06 -4.89
CA TYR A 30 -10.83 2.03 -4.29
C TYR A 30 -11.57 3.29 -3.82
N GLU A 31 -12.36 3.90 -4.69
CA GLU A 31 -13.15 5.10 -4.40
C GLU A 31 -14.12 4.87 -3.25
N ARG A 32 -14.79 3.72 -3.22
CA ARG A 32 -15.72 3.37 -2.15
C ARG A 32 -15.03 3.11 -0.81
N LEU A 33 -13.79 2.60 -0.82
CA LEU A 33 -13.04 2.28 0.40
C LEU A 33 -12.23 3.48 0.94
N PHE A 34 -11.69 4.31 0.06
CA PHE A 34 -10.73 5.37 0.43
C PHE A 34 -11.19 6.78 0.03
N GLY A 35 -11.97 6.92 -1.04
CA GLY A 35 -12.38 8.19 -1.65
C GLY A 35 -11.58 8.56 -2.92
N ILE A 36 -11.82 9.76 -3.47
CA ILE A 36 -11.26 10.24 -4.75
C ILE A 36 -10.25 11.41 -4.62
N ASN A 37 -9.89 11.83 -3.41
CA ASN A 37 -9.05 13.02 -3.18
C ASN A 37 -7.62 12.67 -2.73
N GLU A 38 -6.75 13.67 -2.57
CA GLU A 38 -5.38 13.45 -2.10
C GLU A 38 -5.32 12.75 -0.73
N VAL A 39 -6.33 12.97 0.13
CA VAL A 39 -6.45 12.34 1.44
C VAL A 39 -6.74 10.84 1.28
N ALA A 40 -7.50 10.45 0.26
CA ALA A 40 -7.75 9.06 -0.07
C ALA A 40 -6.45 8.33 -0.46
N ALA A 41 -5.62 8.95 -1.29
CA ALA A 41 -4.30 8.42 -1.66
C ALA A 41 -3.41 8.22 -0.43
N ALA A 42 -3.33 9.23 0.44
CA ALA A 42 -2.57 9.13 1.70
C ALA A 42 -3.11 8.04 2.63
N LYS A 43 -4.44 7.88 2.72
CA LYS A 43 -5.08 6.81 3.50
C LYS A 43 -4.80 5.42 2.91
N ALA A 44 -4.87 5.27 1.60
CA ALA A 44 -4.56 4.01 0.92
C ALA A 44 -3.09 3.62 1.08
N ALA A 45 -2.16 4.58 0.98
CA ALA A 45 -0.74 4.35 1.25
C ALA A 45 -0.48 3.93 2.70
N GLN A 46 -1.08 4.61 3.67
CA GLN A 46 -0.99 4.23 5.09
C GLN A 46 -1.64 2.87 5.39
N PHE A 47 -2.74 2.56 4.70
CA PHE A 47 -3.37 1.24 4.81
C PHE A 47 -2.44 0.16 4.26
N ALA A 48 -1.88 0.36 3.07
CA ALA A 48 -0.92 -0.57 2.46
C ALA A 48 0.31 -0.81 3.35
N SER A 49 0.89 0.25 3.92
CA SER A 49 2.13 0.15 4.71
C SER A 49 1.94 -0.69 5.97
N LYS A 50 0.78 -0.61 6.64
CA LYS A 50 0.43 -1.48 7.78
C LYS A 50 0.44 -2.98 7.43
N HIS A 51 0.26 -3.30 6.16
CA HIS A 51 0.29 -4.67 5.62
C HIS A 51 1.59 -5.00 4.89
N HIS A 52 2.65 -4.21 5.07
CA HIS A 52 3.94 -4.34 4.36
C HIS A 52 3.77 -4.29 2.84
N CYS A 53 2.82 -3.48 2.38
CA CYS A 53 2.53 -3.27 0.97
C CYS A 53 2.78 -1.81 0.57
N VAL A 54 2.95 -1.59 -0.73
CA VAL A 54 2.87 -0.27 -1.37
C VAL A 54 1.62 -0.19 -2.24
N SER A 55 0.98 0.97 -2.26
CA SER A 55 -0.13 1.28 -3.17
C SER A 55 0.43 1.95 -4.44
N ILE A 56 0.04 1.46 -5.61
CA ILE A 56 0.50 1.94 -6.91
C ILE A 56 -0.75 2.23 -7.76
N PRO A 57 -0.99 3.49 -8.16
CA PRO A 57 -2.09 3.81 -9.06
C PRO A 57 -1.81 3.27 -10.47
N GLY A 58 -2.83 2.73 -11.13
CA GLY A 58 -2.84 2.29 -12.51
C GLY A 58 -3.91 3.00 -13.34
N GLU A 59 -4.13 2.55 -14.58
CA GLU A 59 -5.08 3.18 -15.51
C GLU A 59 -6.56 2.93 -15.13
N ASP A 60 -6.91 1.73 -14.66
CA ASP A 60 -8.29 1.35 -14.26
C ASP A 60 -8.36 0.61 -12.90
N ALA A 61 -7.24 0.62 -12.16
CA ALA A 61 -7.08 -0.14 -10.94
C ALA A 61 -6.02 0.46 -10.03
N VAL A 62 -6.13 0.15 -8.74
CA VAL A 62 -5.09 0.39 -7.75
C VAL A 62 -4.46 -0.93 -7.34
N TYR A 63 -3.14 -1.00 -7.40
CA TYR A 63 -2.36 -2.19 -7.08
C TYR A 63 -1.73 -2.07 -5.70
N PHE A 64 -1.88 -3.13 -4.91
CA PHE A 64 -1.17 -3.31 -3.65
C PHE A 64 -0.09 -4.37 -3.85
N ARG A 65 1.17 -3.97 -3.76
CA ARG A 65 2.31 -4.90 -3.89
C ARG A 65 2.92 -5.17 -2.53
N LYS A 66 3.03 -6.45 -2.15
CA LYS A 66 3.74 -6.89 -0.95
C LYS A 66 5.23 -6.65 -1.12
N LEU A 67 5.84 -6.00 -0.14
CA LEU A 67 7.28 -5.85 -0.08
C LEU A 67 7.93 -7.20 0.23
N ASN A 68 9.08 -7.47 -0.38
CA ASN A 68 9.91 -8.59 0.05
C ASN A 68 10.47 -8.29 1.45
N SER A 69 10.64 -9.33 2.27
CA SER A 69 11.26 -9.19 3.60
C SER A 69 12.61 -8.47 3.55
N ASP A 70 13.36 -8.66 2.46
CA ASP A 70 14.67 -8.04 2.24
C ASP A 70 14.59 -6.54 1.94
N ALA A 71 13.41 -6.03 1.54
CA ALA A 71 13.18 -4.61 1.28
C ALA A 71 12.71 -3.84 2.53
N TYR A 72 12.20 -4.54 3.55
CA TYR A 72 11.74 -3.91 4.80
C TYR A 72 12.90 -3.53 5.75
N GLY A 73 14.10 -4.05 5.49
CA GLY A 73 15.31 -3.75 6.26
C GLY A 73 15.99 -2.41 5.95
N SER A 74 15.50 -1.61 5.00
CA SER A 74 16.21 -0.42 4.52
C SER A 74 15.42 0.90 4.55
N VAL A 75 14.22 0.92 5.14
CA VAL A 75 13.41 2.15 5.28
C VAL A 75 13.41 2.69 6.73
N GLY A 76 14.26 2.14 7.59
CA GLY A 76 14.60 2.74 8.88
C GLY A 76 16.05 3.22 8.84
N LEU A 77 16.28 4.50 9.12
CA LEU A 77 17.57 5.20 9.23
C LEU A 77 18.10 5.86 7.95
N VAL A 78 17.39 6.89 7.48
CA VAL A 78 18.11 8.14 7.17
C VAL A 78 18.39 8.80 8.52
N GLN A 79 19.47 8.38 9.19
CA GLN A 79 20.12 9.24 10.16
C GLN A 79 20.88 10.27 9.34
N ASP A 80 20.36 11.50 9.29
CA ASP A 80 21.14 12.68 8.93
C ASP A 80 22.29 12.81 9.95
N ALA A 81 23.35 12.06 9.73
CA ALA A 81 24.66 12.32 10.32
C ALA A 81 25.24 13.53 9.58
N ALA A 82 24.79 14.72 9.94
CA ALA A 82 25.51 15.95 9.65
C ALA A 82 26.75 16.01 10.54
N ALA A 83 27.74 15.18 10.23
CA ALA A 83 29.12 15.40 10.62
C ALA A 83 29.69 16.48 9.70
N MET A 84 29.67 17.74 10.16
CA MET A 84 30.51 18.79 9.60
C MET A 84 31.45 19.26 10.70
N SER A 85 32.63 18.66 10.68
CA SER A 85 33.83 19.12 11.36
C SER A 85 34.38 20.33 10.61
N ARG A 86 34.56 21.46 11.31
CA ARG A 86 35.70 22.38 11.18
C ARG A 86 35.73 23.36 12.32
#